data_AF-A0A2D4J5B7-F1
#
_entry.id   AF-A0A2D4J5B7-F1
#
_cell.length_a   1.000
_cell.length_b   1.000
_cell.length_c   1.000
_cell.angle_alpha   90.00
_cell.angle_beta   90.00
_cell.angle_gamma   90.00
#
_symmetry.space_group_name_H-M   'P 1'
#
loop_
_entity.id
_entity.type
_entity.pdbx_description
1 polymer ?
#
loop_
_entity_poly.entity_id
_entity_poly.type
_entity_poly.pdbx_seq_one_letter_code
_entity_poly.pdbx_strand_id
1 'polypeptide(L)'
;DEMNYDFSGRFVIQLLEDLVFFVSDVPNNGQNVLDIVITKANRERQKLMREQNILKQIFGILKAPFKEKGEEGPLVRLEELSDQKNAPYQYMFRLCYRVLRHSQEDYRKNQEHIAKQFGMMQSQIGYDILAEDTITALLHNNRKLLEKHITKTEVETFVSLVRKNREPRFLDYLSDLCVSNHVAIPVTQELICKCVLDPKNTDILIQTELRPVKEMSQTHEYLSIEFSEEEVWLTWTDRNNDHHEKSIRQLAQEARAGNAHDENVLSYYRYQLKLFARMCMDRQYLAIKEISKQLGVELIFLCMADEMLPFDLRASFCHLMLHVHVDRDPQEKVMPVKFARLWTE
;
A
#
# COMPACT_ATOMS: atom_id res chain seq x y z
N ASP A 1 40.04 15.50 -9.09
CA ASP A 1 38.61 15.84 -9.25
C ASP A 1 37.63 14.89 -8.56
N GLU A 2 37.85 13.58 -8.48
CA GLU A 2 36.99 12.68 -7.70
C GLU A 2 36.94 12.98 -6.19
N MET A 3 38.05 13.40 -5.57
CA MET A 3 38.08 13.76 -4.13
C MET A 3 37.26 15.02 -3.77
N ASN A 4 37.10 15.98 -4.70
CA ASN A 4 36.25 17.15 -4.47
C ASN A 4 34.76 16.82 -4.63
N TYR A 5 34.42 15.86 -5.48
CA TYR A 5 33.05 15.36 -5.63
C TYR A 5 32.57 14.63 -4.37
N ASP A 6 33.41 13.75 -3.78
CA ASP A 6 33.08 13.00 -2.56
C ASP A 6 32.87 13.94 -1.35
N PHE A 7 33.66 15.02 -1.25
CA PHE A 7 33.49 16.01 -0.19
C PHE A 7 32.16 16.80 -0.34
N SER A 8 31.80 17.23 -1.56
CA SER A 8 30.55 17.97 -1.81
C SER A 8 29.29 17.12 -1.60
N GLY A 9 29.33 15.83 -1.98
CA GLY A 9 28.20 14.91 -1.84
C GLY A 9 27.83 14.67 -0.37
N ARG A 10 28.84 14.55 0.51
CA ARG A 10 28.62 14.40 1.95
C ARG A 10 27.97 15.63 2.58
N PHE A 11 28.35 16.84 2.16
CA PHE A 11 27.69 18.07 2.62
C PHE A 11 26.23 18.16 2.15
N VAL A 12 25.93 17.76 0.92
CA VAL A 12 24.55 17.74 0.41
C VAL A 12 23.70 16.73 1.18
N ILE A 13 24.22 15.53 1.45
CA ILE A 13 23.54 14.52 2.26
C ILE A 13 23.24 15.07 3.66
N GLN A 14 24.24 15.61 4.35
CA GLN A 14 24.05 16.19 5.69
C GLN A 14 22.99 17.31 5.68
N LEU A 15 23.03 18.20 4.68
CA LEU A 15 22.05 19.27 4.55
C LEU A 15 20.63 18.71 4.32
N LEU A 16 20.48 17.66 3.52
CA LEU A 16 19.18 17.02 3.30
C LEU A 16 18.66 16.35 4.58
N GLU A 17 19.54 15.73 5.37
CA GLU A 17 19.17 15.19 6.69
C GLU A 17 18.68 16.30 7.62
N ASP A 18 19.43 17.40 7.70
CA ASP A 18 19.04 18.58 8.49
C ASP A 18 17.70 19.17 8.03
N LEU A 19 17.43 19.16 6.71
CA LEU A 19 16.13 19.58 6.17
C LEU A 19 14.99 18.66 6.58
N VAL A 20 15.21 17.34 6.68
CA VAL A 20 14.19 16.41 7.20
C VAL A 20 13.87 16.76 8.65
N PHE A 21 14.87 16.92 9.51
CA PHE A 21 14.65 17.33 10.91
C PHE A 21 13.98 18.70 11.04
N PHE A 22 14.40 19.65 10.19
CA PHE A 22 13.82 20.98 10.15
C PHE A 22 12.32 20.94 9.83
N VAL A 23 11.91 20.25 8.76
CA VAL A 23 10.50 20.21 8.35
C VAL A 23 9.65 19.41 9.36
N SER A 24 10.19 18.32 9.90
CA SER A 24 9.49 17.45 10.86
C SER A 24 9.38 18.05 12.27
N ASP A 25 10.16 19.08 12.59
CA ASP A 25 10.22 19.72 13.91
C ASP A 25 10.58 18.75 15.04
N VAL A 26 11.50 17.84 14.74
CA VAL A 26 11.99 16.81 15.68
C VAL A 26 13.48 17.05 15.94
N PRO A 27 13.95 16.99 17.21
CA PRO A 27 15.37 17.09 17.50
C PRO A 27 16.13 15.88 16.95
N ASN A 28 17.36 16.11 16.46
CA ASN A 28 18.23 15.04 16.00
C ASN A 28 18.89 14.33 17.20
N ASN A 29 18.33 13.19 17.60
CA ASN A 29 18.84 12.35 18.69
C ASN A 29 19.68 11.15 18.18
N GLY A 30 20.15 11.18 16.93
CA GLY A 30 20.84 10.04 16.31
C GLY A 30 19.91 8.93 15.80
N GLN A 31 18.61 9.23 15.67
CA GLN A 31 17.63 8.33 15.05
C GLN A 31 17.79 8.28 13.53
N ASN A 32 17.37 7.17 12.91
CA ASN A 32 17.41 7.04 11.46
C ASN A 32 16.50 8.09 10.81
N VAL A 33 17.08 8.92 9.95
CA VAL A 33 16.41 10.07 9.30
C VAL A 33 15.23 9.63 8.45
N LEU A 34 15.31 8.45 7.83
CA LEU A 34 14.26 7.92 6.96
C LEU A 34 13.04 7.40 7.73
N ASP A 35 13.17 7.15 9.04
CA ASP A 35 12.10 6.57 9.87
C ASP A 35 11.33 7.62 10.69
N ILE A 36 11.70 8.91 10.57
CA ILE A 36 11.09 9.99 11.35
C ILE A 36 9.62 10.17 10.97
N VAL A 37 8.72 9.99 11.91
CA VAL A 37 7.29 10.22 11.73
C VAL A 37 6.92 11.62 12.22
N ILE A 38 6.13 12.35 11.44
CA ILE A 38 5.57 13.64 11.87
C ILE A 38 4.37 13.38 12.76
N THR A 39 4.45 13.84 14.01
CA THR A 39 3.32 13.83 14.94
C THR A 39 2.47 15.10 14.82
N LYS A 40 3.11 16.22 14.47
CA LYS A 40 2.44 17.52 14.23
C LYS A 40 3.21 18.33 13.19
N ALA A 41 2.62 18.52 12.02
CA ALA A 41 3.24 19.27 10.93
C ALA A 41 3.37 20.77 11.27
N ASN A 42 4.55 21.35 11.03
CA ASN A 42 4.82 22.78 11.22
C ASN A 42 4.60 23.57 9.91
N ARG A 43 3.44 24.22 9.79
CA ARG A 43 3.02 24.92 8.56
C ARG A 43 3.96 26.04 8.12
N GLU A 44 4.56 26.78 9.06
CA GLU A 44 5.48 27.88 8.71
C GLU A 44 6.78 27.35 8.11
N ARG A 45 7.31 26.24 8.63
CA ARG A 45 8.49 25.58 8.05
C ARG A 45 8.18 24.99 6.68
N GLN A 46 7.06 24.30 6.52
CA GLN A 46 6.62 23.80 5.20
C GLN A 46 6.40 24.94 4.19
N LYS A 47 5.89 26.10 4.65
CA LYS A 47 5.71 27.30 3.82
C LYS A 47 7.06 27.86 3.38
N LEU A 48 8.03 27.93 4.29
CA LEU A 48 9.40 28.35 4.00
C LEU A 48 10.04 27.48 2.90
N MET A 49 9.88 26.15 2.99
CA MET A 49 10.39 25.21 1.98
C MET A 49 9.93 25.56 0.56
N ARG A 50 8.66 25.99 0.42
CA ARG A 50 8.09 26.41 -0.86
C ARG A 50 8.55 27.82 -1.25
N GLU A 51 8.39 28.81 -0.37
CA GLU A 51 8.58 30.22 -0.69
C GLU A 51 10.06 30.59 -0.89
N GLN A 52 10.97 29.90 -0.23
CA GLN A 52 12.42 30.03 -0.44
C GLN A 52 12.94 29.14 -1.58
N ASN A 53 12.05 28.56 -2.39
CA ASN A 53 12.39 27.70 -3.53
C ASN A 53 13.20 26.43 -3.20
N ILE A 54 13.22 25.99 -1.94
CA ILE A 54 13.94 24.76 -1.55
C ILE A 54 13.35 23.55 -2.28
N LEU A 55 12.02 23.44 -2.34
CA LEU A 55 11.34 22.36 -3.09
C LEU A 55 11.72 22.34 -4.58
N LYS A 56 11.92 23.52 -5.18
CA LYS A 56 12.35 23.64 -6.59
C LYS A 56 13.75 23.08 -6.78
N GLN A 57 14.67 23.33 -5.83
CA GLN A 57 16.02 22.79 -5.87
C GLN A 57 16.04 21.27 -5.61
N ILE A 58 15.21 20.76 -4.70
CA ILE A 58 15.05 19.31 -4.48
C ILE A 58 14.62 18.61 -5.78
N PHE A 59 13.64 19.15 -6.49
CA PHE A 59 13.29 18.62 -7.82
C PHE A 59 14.41 18.78 -8.86
N GLY A 60 15.28 19.78 -8.71
CA GLY A 60 16.50 19.91 -9.49
C GLY A 60 17.45 18.74 -9.25
N ILE A 61 17.69 18.38 -7.99
CA ILE A 61 18.52 17.23 -7.59
C ILE A 61 17.92 15.91 -8.09
N LEU A 62 16.59 15.75 -8.02
CA LEU A 62 15.90 14.56 -8.53
C LEU A 62 15.86 14.46 -10.07
N LYS A 63 16.24 15.51 -10.80
CA LYS A 63 16.20 15.52 -12.29
C LYS A 63 17.56 15.60 -12.94
N ALA A 64 18.46 16.41 -12.38
CA ALA A 64 19.73 16.75 -13.01
C ALA A 64 20.64 15.53 -13.27
N PRO A 65 20.74 14.54 -12.37
CA PRO A 65 21.58 13.36 -12.59
C PRO A 65 21.12 12.48 -13.77
N PHE A 66 19.82 12.50 -14.08
CA PHE A 66 19.21 11.66 -15.12
C PHE A 66 19.06 12.36 -16.47
N LYS A 67 19.37 13.67 -16.56
CA LYS A 67 19.32 14.39 -17.83
C LYS A 67 20.57 14.11 -18.65
N GLU A 68 20.37 13.81 -19.93
CA GLU A 68 21.46 13.75 -20.91
C GLU A 68 22.12 15.13 -21.04
N LYS A 69 23.45 15.20 -20.84
CA LYS A 69 24.24 16.42 -21.01
C LYS A 69 25.07 16.33 -22.29
N GLY A 70 24.40 16.35 -23.46
CA GLY A 70 25.09 16.39 -24.74
C GLY A 70 25.86 15.10 -25.05
N GLU A 71 27.13 15.18 -25.43
CA GLU A 71 27.97 14.03 -25.81
C GLU A 71 28.40 13.15 -24.62
N GLU A 72 28.38 13.69 -23.39
CA GLU A 72 28.53 12.92 -22.16
C GLU A 72 27.11 12.52 -21.70
N GLY A 73 26.83 11.23 -21.68
CA GLY A 73 25.52 10.70 -21.28
C GLY A 73 25.07 11.11 -19.87
N PRO A 74 23.91 10.60 -19.39
CA PRO A 74 23.43 10.92 -18.05
C PRO A 74 24.46 10.51 -16.98
N LEU A 75 24.54 11.29 -15.90
CA LEU A 75 25.49 11.08 -14.81
C LEU A 75 25.30 9.72 -14.12
N VAL A 76 24.03 9.33 -13.94
CA VAL A 76 23.60 8.03 -13.42
C VAL A 76 22.30 7.65 -14.10
N ARG A 77 22.14 6.38 -14.51
CA ARG A 77 20.85 5.86 -14.97
C ARG A 77 20.03 5.34 -13.79
N LEU A 78 18.70 5.47 -13.85
CA LEU A 78 17.81 4.97 -12.79
C LEU A 78 18.04 3.47 -12.48
N GLU A 79 18.31 2.69 -13.52
CA GLU A 79 18.58 1.24 -13.44
C GLU A 79 19.87 0.92 -12.64
N GLU A 80 20.86 1.81 -12.70
CA GLU A 80 22.17 1.67 -12.07
C GLU A 80 22.16 2.09 -10.58
N LEU A 81 21.05 2.64 -10.07
CA LEU A 81 20.96 3.07 -8.66
C LEU A 81 21.01 1.91 -7.68
N SER A 82 20.72 0.70 -8.15
CA SER A 82 20.81 -0.54 -7.37
C SER A 82 22.26 -0.93 -7.07
N ASP A 83 23.24 -0.39 -7.81
CA ASP A 83 24.64 -0.75 -7.69
C ASP A 83 25.26 -0.12 -6.43
N GLN A 84 26.10 -0.89 -5.74
CA GLN A 84 26.77 -0.43 -4.51
C GLN A 84 27.62 0.83 -4.71
N LYS A 85 28.13 1.05 -5.94
CA LYS A 85 28.86 2.27 -6.32
C LYS A 85 27.99 3.53 -6.21
N ASN A 86 26.69 3.41 -6.45
CA ASN A 86 25.73 4.51 -6.46
C ASN A 86 24.94 4.63 -5.15
N ALA A 87 25.27 3.85 -4.12
CA ALA A 87 24.60 3.89 -2.82
C ALA A 87 24.50 5.31 -2.20
N PRO A 88 25.52 6.19 -2.30
CA PRO A 88 25.38 7.58 -1.81
C PRO A 88 24.31 8.38 -2.56
N TYR A 89 24.19 8.18 -3.88
CA TYR A 89 23.14 8.82 -4.71
C TYR A 89 21.76 8.28 -4.36
N GLN A 90 21.63 6.95 -4.19
CA GLN A 90 20.39 6.32 -3.77
C GLN A 90 19.91 6.90 -2.43
N TYR A 91 20.81 7.00 -1.43
CA TYR A 91 20.48 7.58 -0.14
C TYR A 91 20.09 9.06 -0.24
N MET A 92 20.82 9.85 -1.03
CA MET A 92 20.48 11.25 -1.30
C MET A 92 19.08 11.41 -1.91
N PHE A 93 18.67 10.53 -2.84
CA PHE A 93 17.33 10.57 -3.43
C PHE A 93 16.24 10.15 -2.45
N ARG A 94 16.50 9.15 -1.60
CA ARG A 94 15.59 8.77 -0.50
C ARG A 94 15.33 9.95 0.43
N LEU A 95 16.37 10.70 0.80
CA LEU A 95 16.22 11.92 1.61
C LEU A 95 15.41 12.99 0.87
N CYS A 96 15.66 13.21 -0.42
CA CYS A 96 14.88 14.16 -1.23
C CYS A 96 13.37 13.84 -1.22
N TYR A 97 13.00 12.57 -1.44
CA TYR A 97 11.61 12.13 -1.37
C TYR A 97 11.05 12.24 0.05
N ARG A 98 11.85 11.94 1.09
CA ARG A 98 11.42 12.12 2.48
C ARG A 98 11.11 13.59 2.81
N VAL A 99 11.95 14.53 2.39
CA VAL A 99 11.69 15.97 2.55
C VAL A 99 10.41 16.38 1.82
N LEU A 100 10.18 15.88 0.60
CA LEU A 100 8.95 16.14 -0.15
C LEU A 100 7.72 15.60 0.58
N ARG A 101 7.79 14.36 1.10
CA ARG A 101 6.72 13.70 1.84
C ARG A 101 6.29 14.48 3.08
N HIS A 102 7.24 15.01 3.84
CA HIS A 102 6.98 15.82 5.02
C HIS A 102 6.52 17.25 4.67
N SER A 103 7.01 17.80 3.57
CA SER A 103 6.65 19.16 3.13
C SER A 103 5.20 19.28 2.64
N GLN A 104 4.56 18.17 2.25
CA GLN A 104 3.20 18.16 1.72
C GLN A 104 2.12 17.72 2.71
N GLU A 105 2.52 17.20 3.87
CA GLU A 105 1.63 16.66 4.89
C GLU A 105 0.64 17.71 5.38
N ASP A 106 -0.66 17.42 5.25
CA ASP A 106 -1.78 18.32 5.55
C ASP A 106 -1.68 19.74 4.98
N TYR A 107 -0.96 19.92 3.85
CA TYR A 107 -0.75 21.23 3.26
C TYR A 107 -1.05 21.29 1.75
N ARG A 108 -2.31 21.62 1.44
CA ARG A 108 -2.85 21.70 0.07
C ARG A 108 -2.01 22.52 -0.90
N LYS A 109 -1.50 23.70 -0.51
CA LYS A 109 -0.70 24.56 -1.40
C LYS A 109 0.62 23.88 -1.82
N ASN A 110 1.24 23.12 -0.91
CA ASN A 110 2.47 22.39 -1.22
C ASN A 110 2.17 21.14 -2.07
N GLN A 111 1.07 20.43 -1.80
CA GLN A 111 0.59 19.34 -2.64
C GLN A 111 0.38 19.79 -4.09
N GLU A 112 -0.29 20.94 -4.32
CA GLU A 112 -0.47 21.49 -5.68
C GLU A 112 0.85 21.86 -6.36
N HIS A 113 1.81 22.37 -5.59
CA HIS A 113 3.14 22.70 -6.12
C HIS A 113 3.91 21.44 -6.55
N ILE A 114 3.90 20.40 -5.72
CA ILE A 114 4.58 19.12 -5.97
C ILE A 114 3.89 18.35 -7.10
N ALA A 115 2.56 18.36 -7.16
CA ALA A 115 1.79 17.68 -8.22
C ALA A 115 2.11 18.16 -9.63
N LYS A 116 2.69 19.37 -9.81
CA LYS A 116 3.19 19.82 -11.13
C LYS A 116 4.33 18.95 -11.66
N GLN A 117 5.06 18.28 -10.78
CA GLN A 117 6.18 17.38 -11.10
C GLN A 117 5.78 15.89 -11.02
N PHE A 118 4.48 15.60 -10.92
CA PHE A 118 3.97 14.24 -10.75
C PHE A 118 4.51 13.28 -11.83
N GLY A 119 4.47 13.68 -13.10
CA GLY A 119 4.97 12.87 -14.21
C GLY A 119 6.45 12.46 -14.10
N MET A 120 7.28 13.29 -13.46
CA MET A 120 8.67 12.92 -13.18
C MET A 120 8.76 11.93 -12.01
N MET A 121 7.99 12.14 -10.94
CA MET A 121 7.99 11.21 -9.80
C MET A 121 7.48 9.83 -10.23
N GLN A 122 6.50 9.79 -11.14
CA GLN A 122 5.99 8.54 -11.73
C GLN A 122 7.08 7.72 -12.40
N SER A 123 7.99 8.34 -13.17
CA SER A 123 9.08 7.61 -13.85
C SER A 123 10.16 7.09 -12.90
N GLN A 124 10.08 7.41 -11.61
CA GLN A 124 11.07 7.01 -10.61
C GLN A 124 10.51 6.01 -9.56
N ILE A 125 9.28 5.55 -9.74
CA ILE A 125 8.70 4.44 -8.98
C ILE A 125 9.46 3.15 -9.29
N GLY A 126 9.76 2.33 -8.28
CA GLY A 126 10.36 1.00 -8.49
C GLY A 126 11.88 0.92 -8.37
N TYR A 127 12.55 2.07 -8.24
CA TYR A 127 14.02 2.17 -8.15
C TYR A 127 14.54 2.30 -6.71
N ASP A 128 13.71 1.97 -5.71
CA ASP A 128 14.12 1.91 -4.29
C ASP A 128 14.66 3.25 -3.75
N ILE A 129 14.01 4.34 -4.17
CA ILE A 129 14.32 5.73 -3.74
C ILE A 129 13.18 6.39 -2.95
N LEU A 130 12.19 5.62 -2.49
CA LEU A 130 11.03 6.08 -1.71
C LEU A 130 10.09 7.07 -2.44
N ALA A 131 10.06 7.00 -3.78
CA ALA A 131 9.12 7.79 -4.57
C ALA A 131 7.66 7.39 -4.27
N GLU A 132 7.43 6.10 -4.00
CA GLU A 132 6.11 5.51 -3.79
C GLU A 132 5.36 6.18 -2.65
N ASP A 133 6.00 6.30 -1.47
CA ASP A 133 5.43 6.86 -0.25
C ASP A 133 5.00 8.33 -0.43
N THR A 134 5.76 9.08 -1.24
CA THR A 134 5.47 10.49 -1.53
C THR A 134 4.31 10.62 -2.49
N ILE A 135 4.26 9.77 -3.51
CA ILE A 135 3.20 9.75 -4.53
C ILE A 135 1.88 9.34 -3.90
N THR A 136 1.85 8.26 -3.12
CA THR A 136 0.62 7.73 -2.51
C THR A 136 0.04 8.73 -1.52
N ALA A 137 0.88 9.38 -0.72
CA ALA A 137 0.45 10.47 0.16
C ALA A 137 -0.06 11.71 -0.59
N LEU A 138 0.48 12.01 -1.78
CA LEU A 138 0.03 13.12 -2.60
C LEU A 138 -1.32 12.83 -3.29
N LEU A 139 -1.55 11.57 -3.62
CA LEU A 139 -2.80 11.08 -4.23
C LEU A 139 -3.92 10.89 -3.19
N HIS A 140 -3.56 10.63 -1.93
CA HIS A 140 -4.50 10.48 -0.83
C HIS A 140 -5.48 11.68 -0.79
N ASN A 141 -6.78 11.38 -0.83
CA ASN A 141 -7.86 12.38 -0.84
C ASN A 141 -7.84 13.40 -2.01
N ASN A 142 -7.13 13.10 -3.11
CA ASN A 142 -7.08 13.95 -4.30
C ASN A 142 -7.61 13.26 -5.56
N ARG A 143 -8.94 13.14 -5.64
CA ARG A 143 -9.67 12.50 -6.74
C ARG A 143 -9.24 12.98 -8.14
N LYS A 144 -9.01 14.28 -8.33
CA LYS A 144 -8.64 14.83 -9.65
C LYS A 144 -7.25 14.36 -10.11
N LEU A 145 -6.30 14.20 -9.18
CA LEU A 145 -4.98 13.67 -9.53
C LEU A 145 -5.05 12.18 -9.81
N LEU A 146 -5.83 11.43 -9.02
CA LEU A 146 -6.05 10.00 -9.23
C LEU A 146 -6.63 9.74 -10.63
N GLU A 147 -7.75 10.39 -10.98
CA GLU A 147 -8.42 10.18 -12.27
C GLU A 147 -7.59 10.61 -13.48
N LYS A 148 -6.70 11.60 -13.32
CA LYS A 148 -5.90 12.16 -14.43
C LYS A 148 -4.58 11.42 -14.66
N HIS A 149 -3.92 10.99 -13.59
CA HIS A 149 -2.54 10.52 -13.65
C HIS A 149 -2.35 9.04 -13.33
N ILE A 150 -3.35 8.36 -12.75
CA ILE A 150 -3.27 6.91 -12.56
C ILE A 150 -3.83 6.23 -13.80
N THR A 151 -2.94 5.56 -14.52
CA THR A 151 -3.29 4.73 -15.67
C THR A 151 -2.88 3.29 -15.42
N LYS A 152 -3.09 2.43 -16.42
CA LYS A 152 -2.76 1.00 -16.34
C LYS A 152 -1.28 0.76 -16.06
N THR A 153 -0.38 1.57 -16.62
CA THR A 153 1.08 1.41 -16.47
C THR A 153 1.53 1.64 -15.04
N GLU A 154 0.96 2.63 -14.33
CA GLU A 154 1.29 2.87 -12.93
C GLU A 154 0.80 1.73 -12.05
N VAL A 155 -0.41 1.22 -12.29
CA VAL A 155 -0.96 0.07 -11.55
C VAL A 155 -0.08 -1.16 -11.76
N GLU A 156 0.34 -1.46 -12.99
CA GLU A 156 1.27 -2.56 -13.29
C GLU A 156 2.62 -2.39 -12.59
N THR A 157 3.10 -1.15 -12.47
CA THR A 157 4.33 -0.83 -11.73
C THR A 157 4.17 -1.11 -10.24
N PHE A 158 3.06 -0.69 -9.62
CA PHE A 158 2.76 -1.00 -8.22
C PHE A 158 2.61 -2.51 -7.98
N VAL A 159 1.96 -3.24 -8.89
CA VAL A 159 1.88 -4.71 -8.81
C VAL A 159 3.26 -5.36 -8.91
N SER A 160 4.14 -4.85 -9.77
CA SER A 160 5.52 -5.32 -9.88
C SER A 160 6.33 -5.03 -8.61
N LEU A 161 6.08 -3.90 -7.95
CA LEU A 161 6.65 -3.57 -6.63
C LEU A 161 6.16 -4.51 -5.53
N VAL A 162 4.85 -4.82 -5.51
CA VAL A 162 4.29 -5.81 -4.59
C VAL A 162 4.97 -7.16 -4.80
N ARG A 163 5.19 -7.58 -6.05
CA ARG A 163 5.88 -8.85 -6.37
C ARG A 163 7.33 -8.87 -5.90
N LYS A 164 8.09 -7.79 -6.17
CA LYS A 164 9.51 -7.67 -5.84
C LYS A 164 9.75 -7.60 -4.34
N ASN A 165 9.00 -6.76 -3.63
CA ASN A 165 9.22 -6.51 -2.21
C ASN A 165 8.35 -7.38 -1.31
N ARG A 166 7.20 -7.90 -1.74
CA ARG A 166 6.28 -8.68 -0.87
C ARG A 166 5.96 -8.01 0.47
N GLU A 167 5.97 -6.68 0.49
CA GLU A 167 5.70 -5.92 1.71
C GLU A 167 4.23 -5.46 1.72
N PRO A 168 3.54 -5.57 2.87
CA PRO A 168 2.13 -5.24 2.95
C PRO A 168 1.79 -3.78 2.59
N ARG A 169 2.72 -2.84 2.79
CA ARG A 169 2.52 -1.41 2.48
C ARG A 169 2.17 -1.14 1.02
N PHE A 170 2.69 -1.94 0.08
CA PHE A 170 2.41 -1.72 -1.35
C PHE A 170 0.99 -2.16 -1.74
N LEU A 171 0.42 -3.15 -1.02
CA LEU A 171 -1.01 -3.47 -1.14
C LEU A 171 -1.87 -2.34 -0.57
N ASP A 172 -1.41 -1.70 0.51
CA ASP A 172 -2.09 -0.55 1.08
C ASP A 172 -2.14 0.63 0.11
N TYR A 173 -1.06 0.85 -0.64
CA TYR A 173 -1.02 1.86 -1.69
C TYR A 173 -2.08 1.58 -2.76
N LEU A 174 -2.19 0.36 -3.26
CA LEU A 174 -3.27 -0.01 -4.19
C LEU A 174 -4.66 0.18 -3.56
N SER A 175 -4.82 -0.10 -2.26
CA SER A 175 -6.07 0.11 -1.53
C SER A 175 -6.47 1.59 -1.47
N ASP A 176 -5.51 2.46 -1.19
CA ASP A 176 -5.71 3.92 -1.12
C ASP A 176 -5.99 4.53 -2.49
N LEU A 177 -5.52 3.94 -3.58
CA LEU A 177 -5.86 4.40 -4.93
C LEU A 177 -7.33 4.13 -5.31
N CYS A 178 -7.98 3.13 -4.70
CA CYS A 178 -9.38 2.80 -4.97
C CYS A 178 -10.37 3.84 -4.38
N VAL A 179 -9.96 4.64 -3.40
CA VAL A 179 -10.86 5.49 -2.59
C VAL A 179 -10.29 6.89 -2.42
N SER A 180 -11.16 7.90 -2.45
CA SER A 180 -10.80 9.28 -2.12
C SER A 180 -11.89 9.91 -1.25
N ASN A 181 -11.51 10.44 -0.08
CA ASN A 181 -12.45 10.98 0.91
C ASN A 181 -13.60 10.02 1.24
N HIS A 182 -13.27 8.73 1.43
CA HIS A 182 -14.23 7.64 1.68
C HIS A 182 -15.23 7.35 0.55
N VAL A 183 -15.05 7.93 -0.63
CA VAL A 183 -15.85 7.66 -1.83
C VAL A 183 -15.03 6.82 -2.81
N ALA A 184 -15.63 5.77 -3.38
CA ALA A 184 -14.96 4.96 -4.39
C ALA A 184 -14.66 5.77 -5.67
N ILE A 185 -13.57 5.42 -6.35
CA ILE A 185 -13.24 5.95 -7.68
C ILE A 185 -13.39 4.82 -8.70
N PRO A 186 -14.52 4.72 -9.43
CA PRO A 186 -14.82 3.58 -10.30
C PRO A 186 -13.76 3.32 -11.37
N VAL A 187 -13.20 4.38 -11.96
CA VAL A 187 -12.18 4.29 -13.02
C VAL A 187 -10.90 3.63 -12.50
N THR A 188 -10.42 4.07 -11.32
CA THR A 188 -9.21 3.51 -10.71
C THR A 188 -9.45 2.11 -10.17
N GLN A 189 -10.62 1.85 -9.57
CA GLN A 189 -11.03 0.50 -9.17
C GLN A 189 -11.00 -0.44 -10.38
N GLU A 190 -11.59 -0.07 -11.52
CA GLU A 190 -11.62 -0.90 -12.72
C GLU A 190 -10.21 -1.28 -13.20
N LEU A 191 -9.28 -0.32 -13.24
CA LEU A 191 -7.88 -0.55 -13.61
C LEU A 191 -7.20 -1.54 -12.66
N ILE A 192 -7.38 -1.34 -11.35
CA ILE A 192 -6.79 -2.20 -10.32
C ILE A 192 -7.40 -3.60 -10.38
N CYS A 193 -8.72 -3.73 -10.53
CA CYS A 193 -9.40 -5.02 -10.66
C CYS A 193 -8.90 -5.82 -11.86
N LYS A 194 -8.82 -5.19 -13.03
CA LYS A 194 -8.34 -5.86 -14.24
C LYS A 194 -6.88 -6.28 -14.16
N CYS A 195 -6.05 -5.56 -13.38
CA CYS A 195 -4.63 -5.86 -13.25
C CYS A 195 -4.36 -6.89 -12.14
N VAL A 196 -4.85 -6.65 -10.92
CA VAL A 196 -4.58 -7.49 -9.74
C VAL A 196 -5.22 -8.87 -9.86
N LEU A 197 -6.43 -8.96 -10.44
CA LEU A 197 -7.15 -10.23 -10.62
C LEU A 197 -6.80 -10.93 -11.95
N ASP A 198 -5.84 -10.40 -12.73
CA ASP A 198 -5.35 -11.08 -13.94
C ASP A 198 -4.64 -12.39 -13.51
N PRO A 199 -4.92 -13.53 -14.16
CA PRO A 199 -4.25 -14.80 -13.89
C PRO A 199 -2.72 -14.75 -13.88
N LYS A 200 -2.11 -13.78 -14.57
CA LYS A 200 -0.65 -13.57 -14.57
C LYS A 200 -0.11 -13.08 -13.23
N ASN A 201 -0.96 -12.53 -12.38
CA ASN A 201 -0.61 -11.92 -11.10
C ASN A 201 -1.13 -12.73 -9.90
N THR A 202 -1.56 -13.98 -10.09
CA THR A 202 -2.03 -14.82 -8.97
C THR A 202 -0.92 -15.13 -7.97
N ASP A 203 0.34 -15.07 -8.39
CA ASP A 203 1.52 -15.30 -7.55
C ASP A 203 1.64 -14.28 -6.41
N ILE A 204 1.12 -13.06 -6.59
CA ILE A 204 1.13 -12.03 -5.53
C ILE A 204 0.01 -12.21 -4.51
N LEU A 205 -1.02 -13.00 -4.81
CA LEU A 205 -2.19 -13.16 -3.95
C LEU A 205 -2.05 -14.43 -3.11
N ILE A 206 -2.39 -14.31 -1.82
CA ILE A 206 -2.58 -15.45 -0.94
C ILE A 206 -3.93 -16.08 -1.29
N GLN A 207 -3.89 -17.35 -1.67
CA GLN A 207 -5.09 -18.13 -1.94
C GLN A 207 -5.69 -18.62 -0.62
N THR A 208 -7.01 -18.49 -0.50
CA THR A 208 -7.79 -18.93 0.66
C THR A 208 -8.74 -20.04 0.22
N GLU A 209 -8.65 -21.19 0.87
CA GLU A 209 -9.45 -22.36 0.55
C GLU A 209 -10.07 -22.94 1.83
N LEU A 210 -11.27 -23.50 1.68
CA LEU A 210 -11.91 -24.30 2.71
C LEU A 210 -11.53 -25.77 2.46
N ARG A 211 -10.96 -26.43 3.46
CA ARG A 211 -10.54 -27.83 3.36
C ARG A 211 -11.15 -28.64 4.50
N PRO A 212 -11.57 -29.90 4.25
CA PRO A 212 -12.00 -30.77 5.33
C PRO A 212 -10.85 -31.01 6.29
N VAL A 213 -11.14 -30.98 7.59
CA VAL A 213 -10.20 -31.30 8.65
C VAL A 213 -9.80 -32.77 8.44
N LYS A 214 -8.55 -33.01 8.03
CA LYS A 214 -8.02 -34.37 7.94
C LYS A 214 -7.91 -34.90 9.37
N GLU A 215 -8.66 -35.96 9.68
CA GLU A 215 -8.45 -36.76 10.90
C GLU A 215 -7.03 -37.37 10.84
N MET A 216 -6.01 -36.66 11.31
CA MET A 216 -4.70 -37.28 11.55
C MET A 216 -3.99 -36.63 12.74
N SER A 217 -3.69 -37.50 13.70
CA SER A 217 -2.82 -37.40 14.88
C SER A 217 -3.27 -36.56 16.08
N GLN A 218 -3.95 -37.26 17.00
CA GLN A 218 -3.76 -37.23 18.46
C GLN A 218 -2.82 -36.12 18.99
N THR A 219 -3.37 -35.00 19.44
CA THR A 219 -3.12 -34.36 20.74
C THR A 219 -3.79 -32.98 20.78
N HIS A 220 -4.28 -32.62 21.97
CA HIS A 220 -5.00 -31.39 22.34
C HIS A 220 -6.53 -31.49 22.27
N GLU A 221 -7.06 -32.24 23.24
CA GLU A 221 -8.28 -31.83 23.96
C GLU A 221 -8.14 -30.35 24.38
N TYR A 222 -9.25 -29.61 24.36
CA TYR A 222 -9.41 -28.17 24.69
C TYR A 222 -9.27 -27.15 23.54
N LEU A 223 -10.05 -27.27 22.46
CA LEU A 223 -10.46 -26.09 21.69
C LEU A 223 -11.93 -26.20 21.26
N SER A 224 -12.78 -25.49 22.00
CA SER A 224 -14.21 -25.30 21.76
C SER A 224 -14.47 -24.47 20.51
N ILE A 225 -14.56 -25.13 19.35
CA ILE A 225 -15.63 -24.95 18.37
C ILE A 225 -15.99 -26.37 17.92
N GLU A 226 -16.87 -27.02 18.67
CA GLU A 226 -17.50 -28.25 18.21
C GLU A 226 -18.24 -27.93 16.90
N PHE A 227 -17.98 -28.72 15.85
CA PHE A 227 -18.71 -28.76 14.57
C PHE A 227 -18.38 -27.73 13.47
N SER A 228 -17.10 -27.53 13.15
CA SER A 228 -16.75 -27.25 11.74
C SER A 228 -15.85 -28.38 11.24
N GLU A 229 -16.40 -29.25 10.38
CA GLU A 229 -15.65 -30.31 9.69
C GLU A 229 -14.61 -29.73 8.72
N GLU A 230 -14.59 -28.41 8.58
CA GLU A 230 -13.76 -27.68 7.63
C GLU A 230 -12.92 -26.62 8.34
N GLU A 231 -11.69 -26.47 7.85
CA GLU A 231 -10.72 -25.48 8.30
C GLU A 231 -10.27 -24.61 7.11
N VAL A 232 -9.98 -23.35 7.38
CA VAL A 232 -9.49 -22.40 6.37
C VAL A 232 -7.97 -22.51 6.24
N TRP A 233 -7.53 -22.76 5.01
CA TRP A 233 -6.13 -22.88 4.65
C TRP A 233 -5.70 -21.71 3.77
N LEU A 234 -4.51 -21.20 4.04
CA LEU A 234 -3.85 -20.20 3.23
C LEU A 234 -2.72 -20.86 2.44
N THR A 235 -2.69 -20.62 1.14
CA THR A 235 -1.62 -21.04 0.24
C THR A 235 -1.00 -19.81 -0.41
N TRP A 236 0.33 -19.71 -0.37
CA TRP A 236 1.04 -18.57 -0.93
C TRP A 236 2.39 -18.96 -1.51
N THR A 237 2.89 -18.11 -2.39
CA THR A 237 4.22 -18.24 -2.97
C THR A 237 5.12 -17.16 -2.39
N ASP A 238 6.29 -17.54 -1.90
CA ASP A 238 7.26 -16.60 -1.35
C ASP A 238 8.12 -15.92 -2.44
N ARG A 239 9.15 -15.17 -2.02
CA ARG A 239 10.08 -14.50 -2.96
C ARG A 239 10.97 -15.46 -3.74
N ASN A 240 11.18 -16.68 -3.24
CA ASN A 240 12.01 -17.70 -3.86
C ASN A 240 11.22 -18.61 -4.80
N ASN A 241 9.93 -18.31 -5.02
CA ASN A 241 8.96 -19.17 -5.69
C ASN A 241 8.69 -20.49 -4.97
N ASP A 242 8.94 -20.57 -3.66
CA ASP A 242 8.54 -21.72 -2.86
C ASP A 242 7.07 -21.60 -2.48
N HIS A 243 6.35 -22.72 -2.58
CA HIS A 243 4.94 -22.81 -2.21
C HIS A 243 4.81 -23.19 -0.76
N HIS A 244 4.07 -22.37 -0.01
CA HIS A 244 3.78 -22.58 1.40
C HIS A 244 2.28 -22.76 1.59
N GLU A 245 1.91 -23.65 2.50
CA GLU A 245 0.53 -23.84 2.92
C GLU A 245 0.45 -23.96 4.44
N LYS A 246 -0.53 -23.28 5.04
CA LYS A 246 -0.74 -23.33 6.48
C LYS A 246 -2.17 -22.99 6.84
N SER A 247 -2.69 -23.61 7.90
CA SER A 247 -4.01 -23.24 8.40
C SER A 247 -3.99 -21.84 9.02
N ILE A 248 -5.08 -21.10 8.86
CA ILE A 248 -5.17 -19.72 9.39
C ILE A 248 -5.06 -19.69 10.92
N ARG A 249 -5.50 -20.76 11.59
CA ARG A 249 -5.38 -20.95 13.04
C ARG A 249 -3.93 -21.14 13.46
N GLN A 250 -3.19 -22.02 12.79
CA GLN A 250 -1.78 -22.25 13.08
C GLN A 250 -0.95 -20.98 12.86
N LEU A 251 -1.18 -20.27 11.75
CA LEU A 251 -0.56 -18.96 11.50
C LEU A 251 -0.83 -17.96 12.64
N ALA A 252 -2.09 -17.85 13.09
CA ALA A 252 -2.46 -16.96 14.18
C ALA A 252 -1.79 -17.32 15.51
N GLN A 253 -1.71 -18.61 15.84
CA GLN A 253 -1.09 -19.10 17.06
C GLN A 253 0.41 -18.84 17.08
N GLU A 254 1.11 -19.12 15.97
CA GLU A 254 2.56 -18.91 15.87
C GLU A 254 2.94 -17.42 15.82
N ALA A 255 2.16 -16.60 15.12
CA ALA A 255 2.34 -15.15 15.18
C ALA A 255 2.19 -14.64 16.62
N ARG A 256 1.20 -15.14 17.37
CA ARG A 256 1.01 -14.81 18.80
C ARG A 256 2.16 -15.30 19.68
N ALA A 257 2.82 -16.40 19.30
CA ALA A 257 4.02 -16.90 19.96
C ALA A 257 5.30 -16.11 19.62
N GLY A 258 5.21 -15.10 18.75
CA GLY A 258 6.33 -14.23 18.37
C GLY A 258 7.07 -14.64 17.09
N ASN A 259 6.47 -15.50 16.25
CA ASN A 259 7.02 -15.82 14.93
C ASN A 259 6.83 -14.63 13.97
N ALA A 260 7.91 -13.89 13.73
CA ALA A 260 7.91 -12.71 12.86
C ALA A 260 7.57 -13.02 11.39
N HIS A 261 7.85 -14.24 10.91
CA HIS A 261 7.50 -14.63 9.54
C HIS A 261 5.98 -14.73 9.38
N ASP A 262 5.34 -15.46 10.28
CA ASP A 262 3.89 -15.67 10.29
C ASP A 262 3.12 -14.36 10.56
N GLU A 263 3.65 -13.50 11.44
CA GLU A 263 3.10 -12.16 11.67
C GLU A 263 3.13 -11.31 10.39
N ASN A 264 4.19 -11.42 9.59
CA ASN A 264 4.30 -10.72 8.31
C ASN A 264 3.32 -11.29 7.27
N VAL A 265 3.19 -12.62 7.18
CA VAL A 265 2.21 -13.27 6.29
C VAL A 265 0.78 -12.85 6.66
N LEU A 266 0.41 -12.87 7.94
CA LEU A 266 -0.91 -12.41 8.40
C LEU A 266 -1.12 -10.92 8.13
N SER A 267 -0.09 -10.10 8.33
CA SER A 267 -0.15 -8.68 7.98
C SER A 267 -0.41 -8.50 6.49
N TYR A 268 0.35 -9.18 5.63
CA TYR A 268 0.16 -9.16 4.18
C TYR A 268 -1.26 -9.56 3.79
N TYR A 269 -1.76 -10.66 4.36
CA TYR A 269 -3.11 -11.15 4.13
C TYR A 269 -4.18 -10.13 4.55
N ARG A 270 -4.01 -9.46 5.70
CA ARG A 270 -4.91 -8.40 6.18
C ARG A 270 -4.98 -7.24 5.19
N TYR A 271 -3.84 -6.80 4.64
CA TYR A 271 -3.83 -5.76 3.61
C TYR A 271 -4.41 -6.24 2.27
N GLN A 272 -4.27 -7.52 1.92
CA GLN A 272 -4.95 -8.11 0.77
C GLN A 272 -6.48 -8.08 0.94
N LEU A 273 -6.99 -8.48 2.11
CA LEU A 273 -8.43 -8.40 2.42
C LEU A 273 -8.93 -6.95 2.37
N LYS A 274 -8.15 -5.99 2.90
CA LYS A 274 -8.44 -4.56 2.80
C LYS A 274 -8.52 -4.10 1.34
N LEU A 275 -7.55 -4.49 0.51
CA LEU A 275 -7.56 -4.19 -0.93
C LEU A 275 -8.80 -4.76 -1.62
N PHE A 276 -9.12 -6.04 -1.38
CA PHE A 276 -10.32 -6.68 -1.93
C PHE A 276 -11.60 -5.95 -1.53
N ALA A 277 -11.75 -5.58 -0.26
CA ALA A 277 -12.91 -4.81 0.21
C ALA A 277 -13.03 -3.45 -0.52
N ARG A 278 -11.93 -2.72 -0.68
CA ARG A 278 -11.91 -1.43 -1.40
C ARG A 278 -12.16 -1.59 -2.90
N MET A 279 -11.72 -2.69 -3.51
CA MET A 279 -11.98 -3.01 -4.91
C MET A 279 -13.45 -3.31 -5.17
N CYS A 280 -14.17 -3.88 -4.20
CA CYS A 280 -15.60 -4.19 -4.30
C CYS A 280 -16.53 -3.04 -3.89
N MET A 281 -15.99 -2.00 -3.24
CA MET A 281 -16.75 -0.86 -2.72
C MET A 281 -17.63 -0.19 -3.79
N ASP A 282 -18.84 0.24 -3.41
CA ASP A 282 -19.84 0.86 -4.28
C ASP A 282 -20.22 -0.01 -5.50
N ARG A 283 -20.45 -1.32 -5.25
CA ARG A 283 -20.97 -2.31 -6.21
C ARG A 283 -20.10 -2.52 -7.46
N GLN A 284 -18.78 -2.57 -7.29
CA GLN A 284 -17.86 -2.89 -8.38
C GLN A 284 -17.91 -4.40 -8.73
N TYR A 285 -18.85 -4.77 -9.60
CA TYR A 285 -19.13 -6.17 -9.94
C TYR A 285 -18.01 -6.93 -10.63
N LEU A 286 -17.04 -6.23 -11.25
CA LEU A 286 -15.86 -6.88 -11.81
C LEU A 286 -15.07 -7.63 -10.73
N ALA A 287 -14.85 -6.97 -9.58
CA ALA A 287 -14.16 -7.56 -8.44
C ALA A 287 -15.05 -8.56 -7.71
N ILE A 288 -16.31 -8.18 -7.43
CA ILE A 288 -17.24 -9.01 -6.64
C ILE A 288 -17.42 -10.39 -7.28
N LYS A 289 -17.52 -10.49 -8.61
CA LYS A 289 -17.72 -11.78 -9.30
C LYS A 289 -16.55 -12.73 -9.11
N GLU A 290 -15.32 -12.25 -9.07
CA GLU A 290 -14.15 -13.12 -8.88
C GLU A 290 -13.90 -13.40 -7.40
N ILE A 291 -13.93 -12.36 -6.55
CA ILE A 291 -13.66 -12.49 -5.11
C ILE A 291 -14.72 -13.36 -4.43
N SER A 292 -16.01 -13.26 -4.81
CA SER A 292 -17.07 -14.07 -4.20
C SER A 292 -16.99 -15.57 -4.53
N LYS A 293 -16.26 -15.98 -5.57
CA LYS A 293 -16.00 -17.41 -5.86
C LYS A 293 -15.00 -18.00 -4.87
N GLN A 294 -13.99 -17.22 -4.50
CA GLN A 294 -12.92 -17.66 -3.61
C GLN A 294 -13.30 -17.47 -2.14
N LEU A 295 -13.89 -16.33 -1.79
CA LEU A 295 -14.24 -15.94 -0.43
C LEU A 295 -15.77 -15.96 -0.28
N GLY A 296 -16.30 -17.18 -0.19
CA GLY A 296 -17.73 -17.43 0.03
C GLY A 296 -18.21 -16.97 1.41
N VAL A 297 -19.53 -16.87 1.58
CA VAL A 297 -20.17 -16.43 2.84
C VAL A 297 -19.80 -17.34 4.01
N GLU A 298 -19.83 -18.65 3.78
CA GLU A 298 -19.51 -19.67 4.80
C GLU A 298 -18.07 -19.55 5.31
N LEU A 299 -17.10 -19.43 4.39
CA LEU A 299 -15.69 -19.24 4.73
C LEU A 299 -15.47 -17.95 5.54
N ILE A 300 -16.05 -16.84 5.09
CA ILE A 300 -15.93 -15.56 5.78
C ILE A 300 -16.56 -15.65 7.19
N PHE A 301 -17.73 -16.29 7.31
CA PHE A 301 -18.41 -16.48 8.57
C PHE A 301 -17.57 -17.32 9.54
N LEU A 302 -16.97 -18.42 9.08
CA LEU A 302 -16.08 -19.27 9.88
C LEU A 302 -14.90 -18.46 10.44
N CYS A 303 -14.24 -17.65 9.61
CA CYS A 303 -13.16 -16.75 10.07
C CYS A 303 -13.64 -15.67 11.04
N MET A 304 -14.85 -15.14 10.88
CA MET A 304 -15.40 -14.13 11.79
C MET A 304 -15.78 -14.71 13.15
N ALA A 305 -16.30 -15.94 13.17
CA ALA A 305 -16.74 -16.64 14.38
C ALA A 305 -15.56 -17.17 15.21
N ASP A 306 -14.42 -17.44 14.58
CA ASP A 306 -13.25 -18.02 15.25
C ASP A 306 -12.54 -17.03 16.20
N GLU A 307 -12.67 -17.27 17.50
CA GLU A 307 -12.05 -16.44 18.54
C GLU A 307 -10.54 -16.66 18.69
N MET A 308 -9.97 -17.69 18.07
CA MET A 308 -8.53 -17.90 18.05
C MET A 308 -7.82 -16.95 17.08
N LEU A 309 -8.56 -16.33 16.16
CA LEU A 309 -8.04 -15.35 15.22
C LEU A 309 -7.95 -13.94 15.84
N PRO A 310 -6.92 -13.15 15.49
CA PRO A 310 -6.80 -11.76 15.93
C PRO A 310 -8.01 -10.90 15.56
N PHE A 311 -8.38 -9.96 16.43
CA PHE A 311 -9.56 -9.09 16.25
C PHE A 311 -9.52 -8.24 14.98
N ASP A 312 -8.33 -7.76 14.60
CA ASP A 312 -8.09 -6.97 13.39
C ASP A 312 -8.23 -7.79 12.11
N LEU A 313 -7.84 -9.06 12.13
CA LEU A 313 -8.08 -10.00 11.05
C LEU A 313 -9.58 -10.29 10.89
N ARG A 314 -10.27 -10.59 12.00
CA ARG A 314 -11.73 -10.78 12.02
C ARG A 314 -12.47 -9.53 11.51
N ALA A 315 -12.05 -8.33 11.92
CA ALA A 315 -12.60 -7.08 11.43
C ALA A 315 -12.40 -6.90 9.91
N SER A 316 -11.27 -7.37 9.37
CA SER A 316 -11.00 -7.32 7.93
C SER A 316 -11.95 -8.24 7.14
N PHE A 317 -12.26 -9.43 7.67
CA PHE A 317 -13.30 -10.31 7.11
C PHE A 317 -14.70 -9.69 7.19
N CYS A 318 -15.07 -9.04 8.31
CA CYS A 318 -16.33 -8.30 8.42
C CYS A 318 -16.44 -7.20 7.36
N HIS A 319 -15.35 -6.44 7.16
CA HIS A 319 -15.32 -5.35 6.19
C HIS A 319 -15.43 -5.87 4.76
N LEU A 320 -14.80 -7.00 4.45
CA LEU A 320 -14.95 -7.68 3.16
C LEU A 320 -16.39 -8.16 2.94
N MET A 321 -17.01 -8.79 3.95
CA MET A 321 -18.38 -9.30 3.87
C MET A 321 -19.36 -8.19 3.47
N LEU A 322 -19.20 -7.00 4.07
CA LEU A 322 -20.02 -5.83 3.80
C LEU A 322 -20.00 -5.45 2.31
N HIS A 323 -18.83 -5.43 1.68
CA HIS A 323 -18.68 -4.94 0.30
C HIS A 323 -18.83 -6.03 -0.77
N VAL A 324 -18.62 -7.30 -0.43
CA VAL A 324 -18.74 -8.41 -1.39
C VAL A 324 -20.15 -9.02 -1.40
N HIS A 325 -20.76 -9.21 -0.22
CA HIS A 325 -21.98 -10.01 -0.06
C HIS A 325 -23.18 -9.21 0.44
N VAL A 326 -22.98 -8.09 1.15
CA VAL A 326 -24.08 -7.23 1.66
C VAL A 326 -24.42 -6.12 0.68
N ASP A 327 -23.47 -5.27 0.29
CA ASP A 327 -23.69 -4.22 -0.71
C ASP A 327 -23.67 -4.79 -2.14
N ARG A 328 -24.68 -5.61 -2.43
CA ARG A 328 -24.86 -6.32 -3.69
C ARG A 328 -26.34 -6.37 -4.05
N ASP A 329 -26.67 -6.32 -5.33
CA ASP A 329 -28.02 -6.58 -5.79
C ASP A 329 -28.47 -7.99 -5.34
N PRO A 330 -29.72 -8.17 -4.87
CA PRO A 330 -30.86 -7.24 -4.97
C PRO A 330 -31.04 -6.31 -3.75
N GLN A 331 -30.06 -6.17 -2.85
CA GLN A 331 -30.23 -5.41 -1.61
C GLN A 331 -30.32 -3.91 -1.89
N GLU A 332 -31.37 -3.27 -1.38
CA GLU A 332 -31.62 -1.83 -1.56
C GLU A 332 -32.04 -1.18 -0.25
N LYS A 333 -31.85 0.14 -0.18
CA LYS A 333 -32.29 0.92 0.98
C LYS A 333 -33.81 0.97 0.99
N VAL A 334 -34.41 0.38 2.01
CA VAL A 334 -35.86 0.47 2.24
C VAL A 334 -36.18 1.78 2.95
N MET A 335 -37.16 2.53 2.43
CA MET A 335 -37.67 3.72 3.10
C MET A 335 -38.41 3.30 4.38
N PRO A 336 -37.99 3.75 5.58
CA PRO A 336 -38.61 3.32 6.84
C PRO A 336 -40.04 3.85 6.97
N VAL A 337 -40.34 5.01 6.36
CA VAL A 337 -41.66 5.62 6.36
C VAL A 337 -42.25 5.56 4.95
N LYS A 338 -43.34 4.80 4.79
CA LYS A 338 -44.13 4.77 3.56
C LYS A 338 -45.22 5.84 3.61
N PHE A 339 -45.02 6.93 2.87
CA PHE A 339 -46.00 8.02 2.75
C PHE A 339 -47.18 7.68 1.83
N ALA A 340 -46.98 6.76 0.89
CA ALA A 340 -48.02 6.25 0.02
C ALA A 340 -48.51 4.89 0.54
N ARG A 341 -49.83 4.72 0.56
CA ARG A 341 -50.51 3.43 0.80
C ARG A 341 -51.55 3.24 -0.29
N LEU A 342 -51.71 1.99 -0.70
CA LEU A 342 -52.81 1.61 -1.59
C LEU A 342 -54.09 1.57 -0.76
N TRP A 343 -55.21 2.06 -1.31
CA TRP A 343 -56.49 2.12 -0.58
C TRP A 343 -57.06 0.73 -0.21
N THR A 344 -56.62 -0.31 -0.91
CA THR A 344 -57.09 -1.69 -0.75
C THR A 344 -56.18 -2.56 0.14
N GLU A 345 -55.09 -2.00 0.67
CA GLU A 345 -54.21 -2.60 1.70
C GLU A 345 -54.37 -1.85 3.02
#